data_AF-A0A8T2I9U7-F1
#
_entry.id   AF-A0A8T2I9U7-F1
#
_cell.length_a   1.000
_cell.length_b   1.000
_cell.length_c   1.000
_cell.angle_alpha   90.00
_cell.angle_beta   90.00
_cell.angle_gamma   90.00
#
_symmetry.space_group_name_H-M   'P 1'
#
loop_
_entity.id
_entity.type
_entity.pdbx_description
1 polymer ?
#
loop_
_entity_poly.entity_id
_entity_poly.type
_entity_poly.pdbx_seq_one_letter_code
_entity_poly.pdbx_strand_id
1 'polypeptide(L)'
;MAEQAPFHPDIAARNYKADVFKQKINSEVNKNNTTKREIVRLIQELREQHTDSTNRPGKFHKAFQCIYIIFHLHSWKVYIGQTMDYILGRFYNHLGAARQEYKHNNNHLYAHFRSYGLSDVFILPLQIIRGSYARRNTRGTGLPYFHNVASPIEQKWMDIFAAHPKFTLYNSSSATRNYIPAAAAATAGTAAATASSPSSLLSSQETPFSSQVSDNPTPLPPTHLLNTTTSPTRGGRGGRGSRGGRRRRFISHHNVAKVQDLTSKFNDGRISLENLNHFTEYSTKTLQKILSFLQDTTATELQIPVTTHSQLRDILAAAVATRFPPRNDVFTTYKLIKIPGDFKPYFDCLNLAAVFNRSKTFLPAGVTLKPIITSSFSNPISSTFNNTHNIARYSPATISSILSSPCSCSSPLFQPFVHTALGHVCTSDVNILPTSSLRSLAKMGTKYRIGLGGFTVDEAMRAEALQLALLAFNKFSNRYENGLRITGWEAWRNSLQPLIQEQIDADLPLGKTVTIPSNASGLPFSTADFHALRHFQRHFAITSVDKADTSFAFVCKKQYTTWINDDLTNSTVFQPLNTTAALLIPSLDAGISDQARRVLTLGDGSVPNYVCTVKLHKPIPQPRFYSQCRLLL
;
A
#
# COMPACT_ATOMS: atom_id res chain seq x y z
N MET A 1 65.02 -18.16 -7.58
CA MET A 1 64.65 -19.12 -6.51
C MET A 1 63.30 -18.64 -6.00
N ALA A 2 62.20 -19.38 -6.10
CA ALA A 2 61.97 -20.78 -5.69
C ALA A 2 62.09 -20.91 -4.16
N GLU A 3 61.09 -21.39 -3.41
CA GLU A 3 59.80 -21.97 -3.82
C GLU A 3 58.77 -21.96 -2.66
N GLN A 4 57.54 -22.44 -2.93
CA GLN A 4 56.48 -22.91 -2.02
C GLN A 4 55.34 -21.96 -1.58
N ALA A 5 54.16 -22.58 -1.48
CA ALA A 5 52.88 -22.13 -0.91
C ALA A 5 52.30 -23.37 -0.13
N PRO A 6 51.25 -23.31 0.74
CA PRO A 6 49.90 -22.88 0.33
C PRO A 6 48.93 -22.31 1.42
N PHE A 7 47.78 -21.76 0.98
CA PHE A 7 46.43 -21.82 1.62
C PHE A 7 46.17 -21.11 3.00
N HIS A 8 44.98 -20.61 3.36
CA HIS A 8 43.73 -20.27 2.61
C HIS A 8 42.85 -19.28 3.46
N PRO A 9 41.98 -18.43 2.87
CA PRO A 9 41.15 -17.47 3.63
C PRO A 9 39.64 -17.79 3.71
N ASP A 10 38.98 -17.18 4.71
CA ASP A 10 37.52 -16.90 4.86
C ASP A 10 37.42 -15.70 5.86
N ILE A 11 36.39 -14.85 5.99
CA ILE A 11 34.97 -14.92 5.59
C ILE A 11 34.55 -13.68 4.79
N ALA A 12 34.61 -13.79 3.46
CA ALA A 12 33.85 -12.91 2.54
C ALA A 12 32.62 -13.63 1.93
N ALA A 13 32.47 -14.93 2.23
CA ALA A 13 31.64 -15.86 1.47
C ALA A 13 30.21 -16.03 2.02
N ARG A 14 29.34 -15.00 1.87
CA ARG A 14 27.87 -15.23 1.97
C ARG A 14 26.98 -14.43 1.01
N ASN A 15 27.13 -13.11 0.89
CA ASN A 15 26.19 -12.31 0.07
C ASN A 15 26.51 -12.27 -1.44
N TYR A 16 27.74 -12.59 -1.86
CA TYR A 16 28.12 -12.67 -3.29
C TYR A 16 27.24 -13.65 -4.10
N LYS A 17 26.73 -14.72 -3.48
CA LYS A 17 25.92 -15.75 -4.15
C LYS A 17 24.52 -15.26 -4.60
N ALA A 18 23.99 -14.17 -4.04
CA ALA A 18 22.70 -13.62 -4.46
C ALA A 18 22.80 -12.85 -5.79
N ASP A 19 23.82 -11.99 -5.93
CA ASP A 19 24.01 -11.19 -7.14
C ASP A 19 24.71 -11.96 -8.26
N VAL A 20 25.53 -12.97 -7.98
CA VAL A 20 25.96 -13.94 -9.01
C VAL A 20 24.76 -14.71 -9.58
N PHE A 21 23.76 -15.06 -8.77
CA PHE A 21 22.53 -15.68 -9.29
C PHE A 21 21.72 -14.73 -10.18
N LYS A 22 21.58 -13.44 -9.80
CA LYS A 22 20.98 -12.41 -10.68
C LYS A 22 21.78 -12.19 -11.96
N GLN A 23 23.11 -12.12 -11.87
CA GLN A 23 23.98 -11.87 -13.02
C GLN A 23 24.01 -13.07 -13.97
N LYS A 24 24.02 -14.31 -13.46
CA LYS A 24 23.92 -15.52 -14.30
C LYS A 24 22.54 -15.67 -14.94
N ILE A 25 21.46 -15.29 -14.25
CA ILE A 25 20.13 -15.13 -14.89
C ILE A 25 20.19 -14.06 -15.99
N ASN A 26 20.77 -12.89 -15.72
CA ASN A 26 20.80 -11.78 -16.67
C ASN A 26 21.72 -12.05 -17.88
N SER A 27 22.81 -12.81 -17.74
CA SER A 27 23.70 -13.15 -18.85
C SER A 27 23.08 -14.20 -19.77
N GLU A 28 22.46 -15.26 -19.24
CA GLU A 28 21.71 -16.22 -20.07
C GLU A 28 20.47 -15.56 -20.72
N VAL A 29 19.74 -14.71 -19.98
CA VAL A 29 18.67 -13.87 -20.52
C VAL A 29 19.13 -12.97 -21.67
N ASN A 30 20.39 -12.52 -21.66
CA ASN A 30 20.92 -11.67 -22.71
C ASN A 30 21.35 -12.41 -23.97
N LYS A 31 21.71 -13.70 -23.89
CA LYS A 31 22.02 -14.53 -25.07
C LYS A 31 20.79 -14.73 -25.97
N ASN A 32 19.62 -14.94 -25.37
CA ASN A 32 18.37 -15.19 -26.08
C ASN A 32 17.54 -13.91 -26.30
N ASN A 33 18.21 -12.77 -26.55
CA ASN A 33 17.60 -11.44 -26.59
C ASN A 33 16.53 -11.28 -27.67
N THR A 34 16.77 -11.80 -28.89
CA THR A 34 15.80 -11.74 -30.00
C THR A 34 14.52 -12.48 -29.63
N THR A 35 14.65 -13.76 -29.27
CA THR A 35 13.56 -14.63 -28.80
C THR A 35 12.77 -13.98 -27.67
N LYS A 36 13.45 -13.48 -26.62
CA LYS A 36 12.78 -12.84 -25.47
C LYS A 36 12.08 -11.53 -25.84
N ARG A 37 12.65 -10.73 -26.74
CA ARG A 37 11.98 -9.52 -27.26
C ARG A 37 10.78 -9.90 -28.13
N GLU A 38 10.90 -10.93 -28.96
CA GLU A 38 9.82 -11.45 -29.80
C GLU A 38 8.67 -12.02 -28.94
N ILE A 39 8.96 -12.73 -27.86
CA ILE A 39 7.95 -13.22 -26.90
C ILE A 39 7.28 -12.08 -26.15
N VAL A 40 8.05 -11.10 -25.65
CA VAL A 40 7.48 -9.92 -24.99
C VAL A 40 6.63 -9.11 -25.98
N ARG A 41 7.08 -8.99 -27.23
CA ARG A 41 6.35 -8.36 -28.34
C ARG A 41 5.07 -9.13 -28.66
N LEU A 42 5.11 -10.45 -28.87
CA LEU A 42 3.93 -11.29 -29.12
C LEU A 42 2.92 -11.22 -27.97
N ILE A 43 3.37 -11.28 -26.71
CA ILE A 43 2.49 -11.12 -25.54
C ILE A 43 1.92 -9.70 -25.46
N GLN A 44 2.63 -8.69 -25.97
CA GLN A 44 2.17 -7.31 -26.02
C GLN A 44 1.18 -7.08 -27.19
N GLU A 45 1.46 -7.61 -28.38
CA GLU A 45 0.59 -7.58 -29.57
C GLU A 45 -0.71 -8.36 -29.32
N LEU A 46 -0.64 -9.60 -28.80
CA LEU A 46 -1.82 -10.39 -28.42
C LEU A 46 -2.63 -9.75 -27.28
N ARG A 47 -2.03 -8.89 -26.45
CA ARG A 47 -2.77 -8.03 -25.51
C ARG A 47 -3.39 -6.84 -26.22
N GLU A 48 -2.66 -6.13 -27.08
CA GLU A 48 -3.14 -4.92 -27.74
C GLU A 48 -4.27 -5.23 -28.74
N GLN A 49 -4.25 -6.41 -29.36
CA GLN A 49 -5.36 -6.95 -30.17
C GLN A 49 -6.60 -7.35 -29.34
N HIS A 50 -6.49 -7.55 -28.02
CA HIS A 50 -7.54 -8.17 -27.19
C HIS A 50 -7.82 -7.49 -25.83
N THR A 51 -7.26 -6.31 -25.54
CA THR A 51 -7.47 -5.61 -24.26
C THR A 51 -7.89 -4.16 -24.45
N ASP A 52 -8.98 -3.79 -23.76
CA ASP A 52 -9.46 -2.42 -23.65
C ASP A 52 -8.44 -1.54 -22.89
N SER A 53 -8.29 -0.29 -23.32
CA SER A 53 -7.03 0.49 -23.34
C SER A 53 -6.60 1.10 -21.99
N THR A 54 -6.77 0.36 -20.88
CA THR A 54 -6.75 0.92 -19.51
C THR A 54 -5.71 0.30 -18.56
N ASN A 55 -4.68 -0.38 -19.05
CA ASN A 55 -3.61 -0.95 -18.21
C ASN A 55 -2.27 -0.21 -18.41
N ARG A 56 -1.69 0.34 -17.33
CA ARG A 56 -0.34 0.94 -17.33
C ARG A 56 0.71 -0.07 -16.86
N PRO A 57 1.88 -0.17 -17.50
CA PRO A 57 2.94 -1.08 -17.08
C PRO A 57 3.65 -0.56 -15.81
N GLY A 58 3.64 -1.35 -14.73
CA GLY A 58 4.40 -1.04 -13.52
C GLY A 58 3.98 -1.89 -12.31
N LYS A 59 4.95 -2.61 -11.72
CA LYS A 59 4.80 -3.48 -10.52
C LYS A 59 4.00 -4.78 -10.75
N PHE A 60 4.34 -5.53 -11.80
CA PHE A 60 3.78 -6.88 -12.06
C PHE A 60 3.95 -7.86 -10.89
N HIS A 61 5.02 -7.75 -10.10
CA HIS A 61 5.28 -8.55 -8.89
C HIS A 61 4.34 -8.25 -7.70
N LYS A 62 3.12 -7.73 -7.93
CA LYS A 62 2.01 -7.66 -6.95
C LYS A 62 0.64 -7.96 -7.59
N ALA A 63 0.59 -8.75 -8.66
CA ALA A 63 -0.66 -9.19 -9.28
C ALA A 63 -1.38 -10.27 -8.42
N PHE A 64 -2.66 -10.01 -8.13
CA PHE A 64 -3.63 -10.92 -7.51
C PHE A 64 -4.85 -11.00 -8.43
N GLN A 65 -5.67 -12.05 -8.32
CA GLN A 65 -6.91 -12.22 -9.11
C GLN A 65 -6.64 -12.07 -10.62
N CYS A 66 -5.90 -13.01 -11.21
CA CYS A 66 -5.50 -12.94 -12.61
C CYS A 66 -5.48 -14.31 -13.30
N ILE A 67 -5.61 -14.27 -14.63
CA ILE A 67 -5.04 -15.29 -15.51
C ILE A 67 -3.54 -15.03 -15.63
N TYR A 68 -2.75 -16.09 -15.51
CA TYR A 68 -1.31 -16.10 -15.71
C TYR A 68 -0.92 -17.14 -16.77
N ILE A 69 0.26 -16.93 -17.33
CA ILE A 69 0.96 -17.90 -18.16
C ILE A 69 2.24 -18.33 -17.45
N ILE A 70 2.49 -19.63 -17.41
CA ILE A 70 3.83 -20.18 -17.19
C ILE A 70 4.35 -20.60 -18.56
N PHE A 71 5.55 -20.15 -18.93
CA PHE A 71 6.14 -20.37 -20.23
C PHE A 71 7.58 -20.87 -20.10
N HIS A 72 7.96 -21.84 -20.92
CA HIS A 72 9.34 -22.36 -20.99
C HIS A 72 9.97 -22.00 -22.34
N LEU A 73 11.01 -21.14 -22.35
CA LEU A 73 11.53 -20.53 -23.59
C LEU A 73 11.90 -21.56 -24.66
N HIS A 74 12.68 -22.57 -24.29
CA HIS A 74 13.32 -23.46 -25.27
C HIS A 74 12.38 -24.46 -25.94
N SER A 75 11.29 -24.87 -25.27
CA SER A 75 10.30 -25.80 -25.86
C SER A 75 9.04 -25.12 -26.38
N TRP A 76 8.96 -23.79 -26.23
CA TRP A 76 7.78 -22.97 -26.47
C TRP A 76 6.47 -23.48 -25.80
N LYS A 77 6.59 -24.29 -24.75
CA LYS A 77 5.44 -24.84 -24.04
C LYS A 77 4.86 -23.86 -23.04
N VAL A 78 3.54 -23.73 -23.06
CA VAL A 78 2.72 -22.77 -22.31
C VAL A 78 1.76 -23.49 -21.38
N TYR A 79 1.63 -23.03 -20.14
CA TYR A 79 0.56 -23.42 -19.23
C TYR A 79 -0.23 -22.16 -18.90
N ILE A 80 -1.52 -22.15 -19.22
CA ILE A 80 -2.44 -21.09 -18.81
C ILE A 80 -3.04 -21.49 -17.47
N GLY A 81 -3.11 -20.55 -16.53
CA GLY A 81 -3.62 -20.80 -15.19
C GLY A 81 -4.35 -19.60 -14.60
N GLN A 82 -5.25 -19.85 -13.65
CA GLN A 82 -6.00 -18.83 -12.92
C GLN A 82 -5.66 -18.81 -11.41
N THR A 83 -5.55 -17.61 -10.81
CA THR A 83 -5.25 -17.45 -9.37
C THR A 83 -5.97 -16.28 -8.72
N MET A 84 -6.59 -16.51 -7.56
CA MET A 84 -7.01 -15.43 -6.64
C MET A 84 -5.83 -14.83 -5.89
N ASP A 85 -4.88 -15.66 -5.49
CA ASP A 85 -3.71 -15.29 -4.70
C ASP A 85 -2.62 -14.62 -5.54
N TYR A 86 -1.55 -14.20 -4.87
CA TYR A 86 -0.38 -13.62 -5.50
C TYR A 86 0.24 -14.60 -6.52
N ILE A 87 0.52 -14.12 -7.73
CA ILE A 87 1.01 -14.93 -8.86
C ILE A 87 2.24 -15.80 -8.54
N LEU A 88 3.25 -15.29 -7.81
CA LEU A 88 4.40 -16.14 -7.43
C LEU A 88 4.03 -17.15 -6.34
N GLY A 89 3.07 -16.85 -5.46
CA GLY A 89 2.53 -17.83 -4.51
C GLY A 89 1.90 -19.02 -5.24
N ARG A 90 1.12 -18.75 -6.30
CA ARG A 90 0.59 -19.80 -7.16
C ARG A 90 1.68 -20.56 -7.93
N PHE A 91 2.75 -19.88 -8.35
CA PHE A 91 3.92 -20.55 -8.94
C PHE A 91 4.56 -21.52 -7.94
N TYR A 92 4.85 -21.08 -6.71
CA TYR A 92 5.39 -21.95 -5.65
C TYR A 92 4.46 -23.14 -5.34
N ASN A 93 3.14 -22.98 -5.43
CA ASN A 93 2.20 -24.09 -5.29
C ASN A 93 2.35 -25.14 -6.42
N HIS A 94 2.56 -24.71 -7.67
CA HIS A 94 2.88 -25.64 -8.77
C HIS A 94 4.25 -26.31 -8.58
N LEU A 95 5.27 -25.59 -8.09
CA LEU A 95 6.58 -26.17 -7.76
C LEU A 95 6.50 -27.20 -6.63
N GLY A 96 5.68 -26.93 -5.60
CA GLY A 96 5.41 -27.87 -4.52
C GLY A 96 4.68 -29.12 -5.01
N ALA A 97 3.67 -28.96 -5.85
CA ALA A 97 2.93 -30.07 -6.46
C ALA A 97 3.82 -30.92 -7.40
N ALA A 98 4.74 -30.30 -8.15
CA ALA A 98 5.66 -31.02 -9.03
C ALA A 98 6.68 -31.89 -8.28
N ARG A 99 7.01 -31.54 -7.03
CA ARG A 99 7.85 -32.34 -6.11
C ARG A 99 7.09 -33.47 -5.41
N GLN A 100 5.75 -33.48 -5.47
CA GLN A 100 4.92 -34.55 -4.88
C GLN A 100 4.60 -35.62 -5.94
N GLU A 101 5.62 -36.39 -6.33
CA GLU A 101 5.59 -37.34 -7.46
C GLU A 101 4.33 -38.22 -7.46
N TYR A 102 4.09 -38.94 -6.36
CA TYR A 102 3.01 -39.92 -6.19
C TYR A 102 1.58 -39.39 -6.45
N LYS A 103 1.34 -38.07 -6.43
CA LYS A 103 -0.02 -37.50 -6.59
C LYS A 103 -0.31 -36.92 -7.96
N HIS A 104 0.71 -36.58 -8.76
CA HIS A 104 0.51 -35.76 -9.96
C HIS A 104 1.42 -36.14 -11.16
N ASN A 105 1.77 -37.42 -11.30
CA ASN A 105 2.62 -37.89 -12.41
C ASN A 105 2.04 -37.56 -13.81
N ASN A 106 0.72 -37.60 -13.99
CA ASN A 106 0.06 -37.36 -15.29
C ASN A 106 -0.01 -35.87 -15.70
N ASN A 107 0.52 -34.95 -14.90
CA ASN A 107 0.54 -33.51 -15.23
C ASN A 107 1.80 -33.14 -16.01
N HIS A 108 1.65 -32.79 -17.30
CA HIS A 108 2.78 -32.52 -18.19
C HIS A 108 3.64 -31.31 -17.78
N LEU A 109 3.06 -30.29 -17.13
CA LEU A 109 3.84 -29.17 -16.59
C LEU A 109 4.78 -29.65 -15.47
N TYR A 110 4.30 -30.55 -14.61
CA TYR A 110 5.06 -31.07 -13.48
C TYR A 110 6.11 -32.11 -13.91
N ALA A 111 5.79 -32.93 -14.90
CA ALA A 111 6.78 -33.76 -15.57
C ALA A 111 7.90 -32.90 -16.18
N HIS A 112 7.55 -31.82 -16.90
CA HIS A 112 8.55 -30.90 -17.46
C HIS A 112 9.41 -30.23 -16.39
N PHE A 113 8.82 -29.77 -15.27
CA PHE A 113 9.58 -29.22 -14.13
C PHE A 113 10.54 -30.22 -13.47
N ARG A 114 10.24 -31.52 -13.52
CA ARG A 114 11.16 -32.58 -13.06
C ARG A 114 12.27 -32.87 -14.09
N SER A 115 11.92 -33.01 -15.37
CA SER A 115 12.87 -33.38 -16.44
C SER A 115 13.82 -32.26 -16.87
N TYR A 116 13.38 -31.00 -16.88
CA TYR A 116 14.14 -29.85 -17.39
C TYR A 116 14.44 -28.78 -16.33
N GLY A 117 14.00 -29.02 -15.08
CA GLY A 117 14.13 -28.08 -13.98
C GLY A 117 13.32 -26.81 -14.17
N LEU A 118 13.87 -25.69 -13.69
CA LEU A 118 13.25 -24.35 -13.78
C LEU A 118 14.08 -23.36 -14.61
N SER A 119 15.11 -23.86 -15.29
CA SER A 119 15.77 -23.21 -16.42
C SER A 119 14.71 -22.68 -17.38
N ASP A 120 14.81 -21.42 -17.78
CA ASP A 120 13.95 -20.80 -18.80
C ASP A 120 12.44 -20.82 -18.53
N VAL A 121 12.00 -21.12 -17.30
CA VAL A 121 10.60 -21.04 -16.86
C VAL A 121 10.28 -19.64 -16.37
N PHE A 122 9.39 -18.95 -17.08
CA PHE A 122 8.87 -17.62 -16.74
C PHE A 122 7.40 -17.72 -16.31
N ILE A 123 6.98 -16.91 -15.33
CA ILE A 123 5.56 -16.71 -15.00
C ILE A 123 5.18 -15.24 -15.14
N LEU A 124 4.10 -14.97 -15.88
CA LEU A 124 3.62 -13.62 -16.20
C LEU A 124 2.10 -13.54 -16.04
N PRO A 125 1.53 -12.43 -15.51
CA PRO A 125 0.09 -12.23 -15.53
C PRO A 125 -0.35 -11.87 -16.96
N LEU A 126 -1.24 -12.67 -17.56
CA LEU A 126 -1.84 -12.34 -18.85
C LEU A 126 -2.88 -11.22 -18.68
N GLN A 127 -3.86 -11.45 -17.80
CA GLN A 127 -5.01 -10.57 -17.61
C GLN A 127 -5.43 -10.51 -16.13
N ILE A 128 -5.51 -9.29 -15.58
CA ILE A 128 -6.03 -9.07 -14.22
C ILE A 128 -7.57 -9.10 -14.28
N ILE A 129 -8.17 -10.04 -13.56
CA ILE A 129 -9.63 -10.19 -13.42
C ILE A 129 -10.08 -9.23 -12.32
N ARG A 130 -10.46 -8.02 -12.73
CA ARG A 130 -10.84 -6.92 -11.84
C ARG A 130 -12.13 -7.26 -11.08
N GLY A 131 -12.01 -7.71 -9.83
CA GLY A 131 -13.13 -7.99 -8.94
C GLY A 131 -12.82 -7.79 -7.46
N SER A 132 -13.49 -8.53 -6.58
CA SER A 132 -13.27 -8.47 -5.12
C SER A 132 -13.32 -9.85 -4.47
N TYR A 133 -12.79 -10.84 -5.18
CA TYR A 133 -12.91 -12.27 -4.84
C TYR A 133 -12.29 -12.60 -3.47
N ALA A 134 -11.11 -12.05 -3.17
CA ALA A 134 -10.40 -12.28 -1.89
C ALA A 134 -11.03 -11.60 -0.66
N ARG A 135 -12.16 -10.87 -0.79
CA ARG A 135 -12.85 -10.22 0.34
C ARG A 135 -14.02 -11.04 0.92
N ARG A 136 -14.13 -12.34 0.61
CA ARG A 136 -15.18 -13.23 1.16
C ARG A 136 -14.63 -14.41 1.98
N ASN A 137 -14.20 -14.06 3.19
CA ASN A 137 -14.38 -14.78 4.45
C ASN A 137 -13.75 -16.18 4.67
N THR A 138 -13.64 -16.47 5.97
CA THR A 138 -13.42 -17.74 6.67
C THR A 138 -14.49 -18.82 6.41
N ARG A 139 -15.13 -18.83 5.23
CA ARG A 139 -16.12 -19.84 4.78
C ARG A 139 -15.93 -20.30 3.32
N GLY A 140 -14.79 -19.99 2.68
CA GLY A 140 -14.37 -20.57 1.39
C GLY A 140 -15.11 -20.10 0.11
N THR A 141 -16.23 -19.39 0.22
CA THR A 141 -17.13 -19.10 -0.93
C THR A 141 -16.60 -18.08 -1.96
N GLY A 142 -15.43 -17.47 -1.75
CA GLY A 142 -14.80 -16.61 -2.76
C GLY A 142 -14.27 -17.36 -3.99
N LEU A 143 -13.84 -18.62 -3.80
CA LEU A 143 -13.11 -19.39 -4.81
C LEU A 143 -13.99 -19.88 -5.98
N PRO A 144 -15.19 -20.46 -5.78
CA PRO A 144 -16.05 -20.87 -6.90
C PRO A 144 -16.48 -19.69 -7.79
N TYR A 145 -16.77 -18.53 -7.18
CA TYR A 145 -17.16 -17.34 -7.97
C TYR A 145 -15.99 -16.73 -8.75
N PHE A 146 -14.75 -16.86 -8.26
CA PHE A 146 -13.58 -16.55 -9.08
C PHE A 146 -13.49 -17.50 -10.27
N HIS A 147 -13.55 -18.82 -10.02
CA HIS A 147 -13.51 -19.84 -11.08
C HIS A 147 -14.58 -19.64 -12.16
N ASN A 148 -15.83 -19.29 -11.80
CA ASN A 148 -16.90 -19.09 -12.78
C ASN A 148 -16.64 -17.89 -13.73
N VAL A 149 -15.93 -16.85 -13.28
CA VAL A 149 -15.55 -15.70 -14.13
C VAL A 149 -14.22 -15.95 -14.84
N ALA A 150 -13.30 -16.64 -14.18
CA ALA A 150 -11.94 -16.84 -14.66
C ALA A 150 -11.83 -17.98 -15.67
N SER A 151 -12.56 -19.09 -15.52
CA SER A 151 -12.41 -20.26 -16.40
C SER A 151 -12.77 -19.97 -17.87
N PRO A 152 -13.81 -19.19 -18.21
CA PRO A 152 -14.05 -18.80 -19.61
C PRO A 152 -12.95 -17.88 -20.19
N ILE A 153 -12.30 -17.08 -19.34
CA ILE A 153 -11.18 -16.21 -19.74
C ILE A 153 -9.89 -17.03 -19.89
N GLU A 154 -9.66 -17.99 -18.99
CA GLU A 154 -8.60 -19.01 -19.05
C GLU A 154 -8.72 -19.84 -20.32
N GLN A 155 -9.92 -20.31 -20.65
CA GLN A 155 -10.23 -21.03 -21.89
C GLN A 155 -9.91 -20.17 -23.11
N LYS A 156 -10.42 -18.93 -23.19
CA LYS A 156 -10.10 -18.02 -24.31
C LYS A 156 -8.58 -17.83 -24.48
N TRP A 157 -7.82 -17.72 -23.40
CA TRP A 157 -6.35 -17.64 -23.49
C TRP A 157 -5.72 -18.96 -23.93
N MET A 158 -6.23 -20.12 -23.50
CA MET A 158 -5.80 -21.42 -24.04
C MET A 158 -6.08 -21.50 -25.54
N ASP A 159 -7.27 -21.11 -26.01
CA ASP A 159 -7.65 -21.15 -27.43
C ASP A 159 -6.74 -20.27 -28.29
N ILE A 160 -6.44 -19.05 -27.83
CA ILE A 160 -5.49 -18.12 -28.48
C ILE A 160 -4.08 -18.73 -28.59
N PHE A 161 -3.59 -19.34 -27.51
CA PHE A 161 -2.26 -19.97 -27.51
C PHE A 161 -2.22 -21.33 -28.23
N ALA A 162 -3.36 -22.02 -28.39
CA ALA A 162 -3.48 -23.24 -29.17
C ALA A 162 -3.49 -22.96 -30.69
N ALA A 163 -4.14 -21.87 -31.10
CA ALA A 163 -4.21 -21.46 -32.51
C ALA A 163 -2.89 -20.91 -33.08
N HIS A 164 -1.91 -20.59 -32.24
CA HIS A 164 -0.64 -19.98 -32.66
C HIS A 164 0.48 -21.02 -32.85
N PRO A 165 1.01 -21.21 -34.07
CA PRO A 165 1.77 -22.41 -34.46
C PRO A 165 3.11 -22.60 -33.76
N LYS A 166 3.68 -21.57 -33.11
CA LYS A 166 4.91 -21.71 -32.30
C LYS A 166 4.69 -22.30 -30.91
N PHE A 167 3.46 -22.31 -30.36
CA PHE A 167 3.22 -22.65 -28.96
C PHE A 167 2.64 -24.06 -28.79
N THR A 168 2.74 -24.63 -27.59
CA THR A 168 2.14 -25.94 -27.25
C THR A 168 1.67 -25.96 -25.80
N LEU A 169 0.41 -26.32 -25.56
CA LEU A 169 -0.18 -26.30 -24.22
C LEU A 169 0.22 -27.50 -23.35
N TYR A 170 0.55 -27.23 -22.07
CA TYR A 170 0.62 -28.24 -21.01
C TYR A 170 -0.77 -28.63 -20.45
N ASN A 171 -1.80 -27.83 -20.71
CA ASN A 171 -3.17 -28.00 -20.20
C ASN A 171 -3.96 -29.17 -20.86
N SER A 172 -3.35 -29.90 -21.79
CA SER A 172 -4.00 -30.66 -22.86
C SER A 172 -4.47 -32.08 -22.51
N SER A 173 -4.24 -32.59 -21.30
CA SER A 173 -4.41 -34.03 -20.98
C SER A 173 -5.59 -34.43 -20.08
N SER A 174 -6.55 -33.52 -19.81
CA SER A 174 -7.66 -33.83 -18.89
C SER A 174 -9.00 -33.14 -19.17
N ALA A 175 -9.16 -32.51 -20.34
CA ALA A 175 -10.29 -31.61 -20.61
C ALA A 175 -10.98 -31.75 -21.99
N THR A 176 -11.05 -32.94 -22.57
CA THR A 176 -12.16 -33.29 -23.49
C THR A 176 -13.46 -33.48 -22.68
N ARG A 177 -13.88 -32.41 -21.99
CA ARG A 177 -15.24 -32.30 -21.44
C ARG A 177 -16.13 -31.72 -22.53
N ASN A 178 -17.08 -32.53 -22.99
CA ASN A 178 -17.99 -32.18 -24.07
C ASN A 178 -18.70 -30.84 -23.80
N TYR A 179 -18.32 -29.83 -24.58
CA TYR A 179 -19.08 -28.58 -24.72
C TYR A 179 -19.26 -28.34 -26.21
N ILE A 180 -20.50 -28.44 -26.69
CA ILE A 180 -20.85 -28.34 -28.11
C ILE A 180 -21.62 -27.04 -28.32
N PRO A 181 -21.01 -26.02 -28.95
CA PRO A 181 -21.71 -25.05 -29.79
C PRO A 181 -22.01 -25.70 -31.15
N ALA A 182 -23.23 -25.56 -31.66
CA ALA A 182 -23.68 -26.32 -32.82
C ALA A 182 -23.24 -25.72 -34.17
N ALA A 183 -22.24 -26.35 -34.82
CA ALA A 183 -22.00 -26.30 -36.26
C ALA A 183 -21.10 -27.47 -36.71
N ALA A 184 -21.16 -27.83 -38.00
CA ALA A 184 -20.21 -28.70 -38.70
C ALA A 184 -19.91 -30.10 -38.09
N ALA A 185 -20.89 -31.00 -38.16
CA ALA A 185 -20.61 -32.44 -38.12
C ALA A 185 -20.38 -32.96 -39.55
N ALA A 186 -19.14 -33.35 -39.89
CA ALA A 186 -18.81 -34.14 -41.08
C ALA A 186 -17.42 -34.82 -40.95
N THR A 187 -17.40 -36.14 -41.17
CA THR A 187 -16.33 -36.99 -41.74
C THR A 187 -14.87 -36.50 -41.59
N ALA A 188 -14.06 -36.96 -40.63
CA ALA A 188 -13.45 -38.31 -40.45
C ALA A 188 -12.45 -38.73 -41.57
N GLY A 189 -11.22 -39.12 -41.21
CA GLY A 189 -10.20 -39.60 -42.18
C GLY A 189 -8.75 -39.73 -41.68
N THR A 190 -8.42 -40.89 -41.12
CA THR A 190 -7.06 -41.50 -40.99
C THR A 190 -6.48 -41.89 -42.38
N ALA A 191 -5.22 -42.31 -42.63
CA ALA A 191 -3.90 -42.38 -41.95
C ALA A 191 -2.87 -42.90 -43.01
N ALA A 192 -1.66 -43.40 -42.69
CA ALA A 192 -0.44 -42.71 -42.20
C ALA A 192 0.80 -43.62 -42.44
N ALA A 193 2.03 -43.10 -42.29
CA ALA A 193 3.33 -43.79 -42.50
C ALA A 193 3.62 -44.21 -43.98
N THR A 194 4.81 -44.68 -44.40
CA THR A 194 6.06 -45.07 -43.70
C THR A 194 7.30 -44.65 -44.54
N ALA A 195 8.52 -44.72 -43.99
CA ALA A 195 9.76 -44.28 -44.62
C ALA A 195 10.58 -45.40 -45.32
N SER A 196 11.43 -45.02 -46.28
CA SER A 196 12.84 -45.49 -46.41
C SER A 196 13.58 -44.80 -47.58
N SER A 197 14.89 -44.59 -47.40
CA SER A 197 15.86 -44.17 -48.43
C SER A 197 16.74 -45.39 -48.83
N PRO A 198 17.58 -45.38 -49.89
CA PRO A 198 18.86 -44.65 -49.83
C PRO A 198 19.51 -44.21 -51.19
N SER A 199 20.76 -43.70 -51.09
CA SER A 199 21.86 -43.79 -52.08
C SER A 199 22.04 -42.76 -53.22
N SER A 200 22.90 -41.77 -52.94
CA SER A 200 24.11 -41.36 -53.72
C SER A 200 24.05 -41.03 -55.22
N LEU A 201 24.61 -39.86 -55.60
CA LEU A 201 25.99 -39.74 -56.17
C LEU A 201 26.43 -38.26 -56.34
N LEU A 202 27.74 -38.07 -56.57
CA LEU A 202 28.51 -36.95 -57.21
C LEU A 202 27.71 -35.70 -57.71
N SER A 203 28.18 -34.44 -57.68
CA SER A 203 29.53 -33.84 -57.47
C SER A 203 29.35 -32.28 -57.28
N SER A 204 30.31 -31.33 -57.28
CA SER A 204 31.79 -31.23 -57.34
C SER A 204 32.22 -29.75 -57.10
N GLN A 205 33.40 -29.51 -56.48
CA GLN A 205 34.24 -28.28 -56.60
C GLN A 205 33.63 -26.92 -56.12
N GLU A 206 34.37 -25.85 -55.78
CA GLU A 206 35.77 -25.67 -55.33
C GLU A 206 35.89 -24.39 -54.45
N THR A 207 37.03 -24.22 -53.77
CA THR A 207 37.46 -23.00 -53.01
C THR A 207 38.36 -22.12 -53.95
N PRO A 208 39.12 -21.03 -53.57
CA PRO A 208 39.57 -20.56 -52.24
C PRO A 208 39.84 -19.03 -52.02
N PHE A 209 40.40 -18.69 -50.83
CA PHE A 209 41.24 -17.50 -50.46
C PHE A 209 40.65 -16.07 -50.65
N SER A 210 41.15 -14.94 -50.08
CA SER A 210 42.07 -14.61 -48.95
C SER A 210 41.65 -13.21 -48.44
N SER A 211 41.40 -12.92 -47.15
CA SER A 211 42.32 -12.56 -46.04
C SER A 211 42.91 -11.12 -46.05
N GLN A 212 43.02 -10.51 -44.84
CA GLN A 212 43.72 -9.26 -44.47
C GLN A 212 43.13 -7.92 -44.99
N VAL A 213 43.36 -6.71 -44.44
CA VAL A 213 43.59 -6.07 -43.11
C VAL A 213 44.06 -4.62 -43.42
N SER A 214 43.51 -3.58 -42.79
CA SER A 214 44.17 -2.25 -42.61
C SER A 214 43.36 -1.30 -41.71
N ASP A 215 44.02 -0.36 -41.02
CA ASP A 215 43.45 0.54 -40.01
C ASP A 215 43.26 2.01 -40.45
N ASN A 216 42.31 2.72 -39.81
CA ASN A 216 42.35 4.15 -39.43
C ASN A 216 42.40 5.26 -40.54
N PRO A 217 42.22 6.58 -40.21
CA PRO A 217 41.41 7.21 -39.16
C PRO A 217 40.52 8.42 -39.64
N THR A 218 39.93 9.13 -38.66
CA THR A 218 39.19 10.43 -38.65
C THR A 218 39.59 11.54 -39.66
N PRO A 219 38.67 12.48 -40.01
CA PRO A 219 38.45 13.67 -39.15
C PRO A 219 37.03 14.31 -39.09
N LEU A 220 36.86 15.19 -38.08
CA LEU A 220 35.85 16.29 -37.96
C LEU A 220 36.30 17.51 -38.84
N PRO A 221 35.53 18.62 -39.10
CA PRO A 221 34.61 19.38 -38.20
C PRO A 221 33.41 20.00 -38.99
N PRO A 222 32.82 21.20 -38.69
CA PRO A 222 32.85 22.09 -37.53
C PRO A 222 31.48 22.54 -36.97
N THR A 223 31.51 23.37 -35.93
CA THR A 223 30.38 24.08 -35.30
C THR A 223 29.95 25.34 -36.06
N HIS A 224 28.70 25.78 -35.89
CA HIS A 224 28.28 27.17 -36.10
C HIS A 224 27.24 27.63 -35.05
N LEU A 225 27.21 28.94 -34.80
CA LEU A 225 26.35 29.66 -33.84
C LEU A 225 25.54 30.76 -34.57
N LEU A 226 24.53 31.33 -33.87
CA LEU A 226 23.69 32.48 -34.26
C LEU A 226 22.71 32.17 -35.41
N ASN A 227 21.42 32.57 -35.41
CA ASN A 227 20.82 33.82 -34.94
C ASN A 227 19.29 33.69 -34.71
N THR A 228 18.66 34.73 -34.16
CA THR A 228 17.21 34.85 -33.93
C THR A 228 16.46 35.43 -35.14
N THR A 229 15.18 35.03 -35.34
CA THR A 229 14.17 35.95 -35.90
C THR A 229 12.71 35.53 -35.58
N THR A 230 11.94 36.57 -35.29
CA THR A 230 10.48 36.76 -35.26
C THR A 230 9.75 36.24 -36.54
N SER A 231 8.43 35.96 -36.63
CA SER A 231 7.23 36.37 -35.85
C SER A 231 6.16 35.22 -35.65
N PRO A 232 4.82 35.30 -35.97
CA PRO A 232 3.81 35.00 -34.93
C PRO A 232 2.60 34.10 -35.30
N THR A 233 2.05 33.31 -34.36
CA THR A 233 0.69 32.73 -34.52
C THR A 233 -0.17 32.74 -33.25
N ARG A 234 -1.42 33.18 -33.42
CA ARG A 234 -2.54 33.11 -32.47
C ARG A 234 -2.80 31.67 -32.00
N GLY A 235 -3.26 31.49 -30.76
CA GLY A 235 -3.59 30.15 -30.22
C GLY A 235 -4.36 30.12 -28.90
N GLY A 236 -5.27 31.07 -28.67
CA GLY A 236 -5.98 31.18 -27.39
C GLY A 236 -6.82 29.95 -27.04
N ARG A 237 -6.64 29.41 -25.82
CA ARG A 237 -7.51 28.38 -25.23
C ARG A 237 -7.95 28.83 -23.84
N GLY A 238 -9.23 29.18 -23.71
CA GLY A 238 -9.77 29.87 -22.54
C GLY A 238 -9.78 29.04 -21.26
N GLY A 239 -9.72 29.74 -20.13
CA GLY A 239 -9.84 29.13 -18.80
C GLY A 239 -11.21 28.49 -18.60
N ARG A 240 -11.25 27.19 -18.26
CA ARG A 240 -12.48 26.52 -17.82
C ARG A 240 -12.79 26.92 -16.38
N GLY A 241 -13.54 28.02 -16.22
CA GLY A 241 -14.07 28.45 -14.93
C GLY A 241 -14.91 27.34 -14.28
N SER A 242 -14.73 27.15 -12.97
CA SER A 242 -15.41 26.10 -12.20
C SER A 242 -16.89 26.46 -12.01
N ARG A 243 -17.76 26.04 -12.93
CA ARG A 243 -19.22 26.12 -12.75
C ARG A 243 -19.64 25.14 -11.64
N GLY A 244 -19.76 25.66 -10.42
CA GLY A 244 -20.36 25.00 -9.26
C GLY A 244 -21.88 24.76 -9.42
N GLY A 245 -22.27 24.03 -10.45
CA GLY A 245 -23.66 23.72 -10.74
C GLY A 245 -24.28 22.85 -9.65
N ARG A 246 -25.47 23.24 -9.16
CA ARG A 246 -26.29 22.44 -8.24
C ARG A 246 -26.39 21.00 -8.76
N ARG A 247 -25.85 20.03 -8.02
CA ARG A 247 -26.15 18.61 -8.26
C ARG A 247 -27.63 18.38 -7.97
N ARG A 248 -28.48 18.42 -9.01
CA ARG A 248 -29.80 17.78 -8.95
C ARG A 248 -29.57 16.33 -8.50
N ARG A 249 -30.35 15.86 -7.52
CA ARG A 249 -30.29 14.46 -7.08
C ARG A 249 -30.80 13.60 -8.24
N PHE A 250 -29.90 13.06 -9.05
CA PHE A 250 -30.26 12.02 -10.01
C PHE A 250 -30.59 10.76 -9.22
N ILE A 251 -31.89 10.56 -8.99
CA ILE A 251 -32.44 9.38 -8.33
C ILE A 251 -31.99 8.16 -9.15
N SER A 252 -31.29 7.23 -8.51
CA SER A 252 -30.80 6.03 -9.18
C SER A 252 -31.97 5.11 -9.50
N HIS A 253 -32.40 5.05 -10.77
CA HIS A 253 -33.46 4.13 -11.22
C HIS A 253 -33.22 2.68 -10.79
N HIS A 254 -31.94 2.25 -10.72
CA HIS A 254 -31.56 0.93 -10.23
C HIS A 254 -31.78 0.72 -8.72
N ASN A 255 -31.79 1.79 -7.92
CA ASN A 255 -32.20 1.73 -6.51
C ASN A 255 -33.73 1.82 -6.38
N VAL A 256 -34.42 2.63 -7.18
CA VAL A 256 -35.89 2.73 -7.22
C VAL A 256 -36.51 1.36 -7.50
N ALA A 257 -36.08 0.70 -8.58
CA ALA A 257 -36.55 -0.63 -8.95
C ALA A 257 -36.32 -1.69 -7.84
N LYS A 258 -35.26 -1.52 -7.02
CA LYS A 258 -34.97 -2.39 -5.87
C LYS A 258 -35.82 -2.08 -4.64
N VAL A 259 -36.14 -0.81 -4.41
CA VAL A 259 -37.15 -0.44 -3.39
C VAL A 259 -38.51 -0.97 -3.80
N GLN A 260 -38.87 -0.91 -5.08
CA GLN A 260 -40.14 -1.43 -5.61
C GLN A 260 -40.22 -2.97 -5.54
N ASP A 261 -39.15 -3.71 -5.87
CA ASP A 261 -39.04 -5.17 -5.64
C ASP A 261 -39.28 -5.54 -4.17
N LEU A 262 -38.62 -4.82 -3.26
CA LEU A 262 -38.79 -5.03 -1.82
C LEU A 262 -40.18 -4.60 -1.33
N THR A 263 -40.78 -3.57 -1.93
CA THR A 263 -42.16 -3.13 -1.64
C THR A 263 -43.17 -4.21 -2.02
N SER A 264 -43.05 -4.81 -3.21
CA SER A 264 -43.87 -5.97 -3.59
C SER A 264 -43.68 -7.09 -2.56
N LYS A 265 -42.43 -7.50 -2.29
CA LYS A 265 -42.13 -8.59 -1.34
C LYS A 265 -42.59 -8.31 0.09
N PHE A 266 -42.71 -7.05 0.50
CA PHE A 266 -43.28 -6.66 1.80
C PHE A 266 -44.80 -6.78 1.81
N ASN A 267 -45.47 -6.25 0.78
CA ASN A 267 -46.91 -6.34 0.62
C ASN A 267 -47.37 -7.81 0.43
N ASP A 268 -46.56 -8.64 -0.24
CA ASP A 268 -46.72 -10.09 -0.42
C ASP A 268 -46.48 -10.89 0.89
N GLY A 269 -46.14 -10.23 2.01
CA GLY A 269 -45.80 -10.85 3.29
C GLY A 269 -44.46 -11.63 3.32
N ARG A 270 -43.69 -11.60 2.23
CA ARG A 270 -42.45 -12.39 2.07
C ARG A 270 -41.29 -11.82 2.88
N ILE A 271 -41.19 -10.50 3.02
CA ILE A 271 -40.28 -9.85 3.98
C ILE A 271 -41.08 -9.22 5.12
N SER A 272 -40.67 -9.52 6.34
CA SER A 272 -41.20 -8.93 7.57
C SER A 272 -40.03 -8.69 8.55
N LEU A 273 -40.30 -8.09 9.70
CA LEU A 273 -39.28 -7.92 10.75
C LEU A 273 -38.86 -9.28 11.35
N GLU A 274 -39.76 -10.26 11.31
CA GLU A 274 -39.56 -11.65 11.78
C GLU A 274 -38.84 -12.50 10.72
N ASN A 275 -39.13 -12.29 9.42
CA ASN A 275 -38.54 -13.05 8.32
C ASN A 275 -37.45 -12.26 7.55
N LEU A 276 -36.28 -12.10 8.18
CA LEU A 276 -35.12 -11.46 7.57
C LEU A 276 -34.34 -12.38 6.59
N ASN A 277 -34.78 -13.61 6.38
CA ASN A 277 -34.06 -14.61 5.57
C ASN A 277 -34.05 -14.26 4.07
N HIS A 278 -35.12 -13.65 3.55
CA HIS A 278 -35.20 -13.26 2.14
C HIS A 278 -34.11 -12.26 1.70
N PHE A 279 -33.50 -11.52 2.64
CA PHE A 279 -32.36 -10.67 2.32
C PHE A 279 -31.08 -11.45 2.00
N THR A 280 -31.01 -12.78 2.15
CA THR A 280 -29.77 -13.57 1.93
C THR A 280 -29.20 -13.44 0.51
N GLU A 281 -30.07 -13.31 -0.50
CA GLU A 281 -29.74 -12.96 -1.89
C GLU A 281 -28.96 -11.63 -1.99
N TYR A 282 -29.28 -10.67 -1.13
CA TYR A 282 -28.70 -9.33 -1.12
C TYR A 282 -27.38 -9.27 -0.34
N SER A 283 -26.29 -9.00 -1.07
CA SER A 283 -25.00 -8.67 -0.45
C SER A 283 -25.12 -7.45 0.48
N THR A 284 -24.44 -7.46 1.64
CA THR A 284 -24.65 -6.45 2.69
C THR A 284 -24.33 -5.00 2.25
N LYS A 285 -23.37 -4.83 1.32
CA LYS A 285 -23.07 -3.53 0.69
C LYS A 285 -24.23 -3.02 -0.19
N THR A 286 -25.10 -3.90 -0.67
CA THR A 286 -26.32 -3.55 -1.39
C THR A 286 -27.43 -3.17 -0.42
N LEU A 287 -27.62 -3.94 0.66
CA LEU A 287 -28.57 -3.57 1.73
C LEU A 287 -28.28 -2.20 2.32
N GLN A 288 -27.01 -1.91 2.65
CA GLN A 288 -26.57 -0.58 3.13
C GLN A 288 -26.83 0.54 2.11
N LYS A 289 -26.72 0.26 0.80
CA LYS A 289 -27.05 1.23 -0.25
C LYS A 289 -28.54 1.49 -0.39
N ILE A 290 -29.38 0.46 -0.24
CA ILE A 290 -30.85 0.60 -0.29
C ILE A 290 -31.33 1.34 0.96
N LEU A 291 -30.78 1.02 2.14
CA LEU A 291 -31.09 1.70 3.39
C LEU A 291 -30.72 3.19 3.37
N SER A 292 -29.50 3.56 2.94
CA SER A 292 -29.13 4.97 2.73
C SER A 292 -30.05 5.64 1.71
N PHE A 293 -30.36 4.97 0.60
CA PHE A 293 -31.27 5.52 -0.41
C PHE A 293 -32.69 5.77 0.13
N LEU A 294 -33.22 4.91 1.02
CA LEU A 294 -34.48 5.12 1.75
C LEU A 294 -34.40 6.16 2.89
N GLN A 295 -33.19 6.52 3.33
CA GLN A 295 -32.97 7.64 4.26
C GLN A 295 -32.84 8.98 3.51
N ASP A 296 -32.32 8.95 2.28
CA ASP A 296 -32.07 10.11 1.42
C ASP A 296 -33.26 10.49 0.48
N THR A 297 -34.31 9.67 0.43
CA THR A 297 -35.46 9.78 -0.51
C THR A 297 -36.78 9.66 0.26
N THR A 298 -37.83 10.33 -0.21
CA THR A 298 -39.18 10.30 0.39
C THR A 298 -40.08 9.20 -0.20
N ALA A 299 -41.11 8.80 0.55
CA ALA A 299 -42.14 7.86 0.09
C ALA A 299 -42.85 8.35 -1.19
N THR A 300 -43.09 9.66 -1.31
CA THR A 300 -43.69 10.31 -2.48
C THR A 300 -42.80 10.23 -3.73
N GLU A 301 -41.49 10.47 -3.60
CA GLU A 301 -40.52 10.31 -4.69
C GLU A 301 -40.38 8.86 -5.17
N LEU A 302 -40.74 7.89 -4.32
CA LEU A 302 -40.70 6.45 -4.60
C LEU A 302 -42.05 5.87 -5.03
N GLN A 303 -43.13 6.65 -4.94
CA GLN A 303 -44.52 6.26 -5.24
C GLN A 303 -44.99 5.06 -4.39
N ILE A 304 -44.65 5.03 -3.10
CA ILE A 304 -45.07 3.99 -2.14
C ILE A 304 -45.73 4.61 -0.89
N PRO A 305 -46.57 3.87 -0.13
CA PRO A 305 -47.17 4.37 1.10
C PRO A 305 -46.12 4.75 2.16
N VAL A 306 -46.41 5.80 2.94
CA VAL A 306 -45.50 6.31 4.00
C VAL A 306 -45.24 5.26 5.09
N THR A 307 -46.26 4.47 5.44
CA THR A 307 -46.18 3.32 6.35
C THR A 307 -45.21 2.28 5.83
N THR A 308 -45.44 1.78 4.61
CA THR A 308 -44.57 0.83 3.90
C THR A 308 -43.14 1.34 3.78
N HIS A 309 -42.93 2.63 3.51
CA HIS A 309 -41.61 3.25 3.45
C HIS A 309 -40.86 3.18 4.80
N SER A 310 -41.52 3.50 5.92
CA SER A 310 -40.89 3.36 7.25
C SER A 310 -40.63 1.89 7.57
N GLN A 311 -41.63 1.02 7.40
CA GLN A 311 -41.50 -0.41 7.70
C GLN A 311 -40.36 -1.06 6.89
N LEU A 312 -40.22 -0.75 5.59
CA LEU A 312 -39.09 -1.18 4.77
C LEU A 312 -37.75 -0.66 5.26
N ARG A 313 -37.65 0.63 5.63
CA ARG A 313 -36.43 1.22 6.21
C ARG A 313 -36.03 0.50 7.49
N ASP A 314 -37.00 0.21 8.36
CA ASP A 314 -36.76 -0.35 9.69
C ASP A 314 -36.44 -1.86 9.62
N ILE A 315 -37.11 -2.61 8.73
CA ILE A 315 -36.77 -3.99 8.37
C ILE A 315 -35.38 -4.06 7.70
N LEU A 316 -35.03 -3.13 6.81
CA LEU A 316 -33.70 -3.07 6.22
C LEU A 316 -32.61 -2.69 7.23
N ALA A 317 -32.92 -1.84 8.21
CA ALA A 317 -32.04 -1.55 9.33
C ALA A 317 -31.77 -2.82 10.15
N ALA A 318 -32.80 -3.60 10.48
CA ALA A 318 -32.66 -4.90 11.14
C ALA A 318 -31.89 -5.93 10.28
N ALA A 319 -32.15 -5.99 8.97
CA ALA A 319 -31.42 -6.86 8.04
C ALA A 319 -29.94 -6.47 7.88
N VAL A 320 -29.60 -5.18 8.01
CA VAL A 320 -28.21 -4.70 8.05
C VAL A 320 -27.59 -4.99 9.42
N ALA A 321 -28.30 -4.75 10.52
CA ALA A 321 -27.82 -4.94 11.89
C ALA A 321 -27.64 -6.42 12.27
N THR A 322 -28.38 -7.36 11.68
CA THR A 322 -28.15 -8.81 11.86
C THR A 322 -26.92 -9.32 11.10
N ARG A 323 -26.48 -8.62 10.05
CA ARG A 323 -25.33 -8.99 9.20
C ARG A 323 -24.06 -8.24 9.55
N PHE A 324 -24.22 -7.03 10.04
CA PHE A 324 -23.25 -6.27 10.80
C PHE A 324 -23.85 -6.02 12.19
N PRO A 325 -23.85 -7.02 13.09
CA PRO A 325 -24.06 -6.74 14.51
C PRO A 325 -23.12 -5.60 14.91
N PRO A 326 -23.61 -4.57 15.63
CA PRO A 326 -22.95 -3.28 15.77
C PRO A 326 -21.49 -3.50 16.12
N ARG A 327 -20.62 -3.06 15.20
CA ARG A 327 -19.35 -3.76 14.96
C ARG A 327 -18.54 -3.79 16.24
N ASN A 328 -18.35 -5.00 16.79
CA ASN A 328 -17.50 -5.26 17.96
C ASN A 328 -15.98 -5.13 17.64
N ASP A 329 -15.67 -4.14 16.79
CA ASP A 329 -14.46 -3.32 16.85
C ASP A 329 -14.21 -2.85 18.29
N VAL A 330 -15.27 -2.60 19.07
CA VAL A 330 -15.29 -2.50 20.54
C VAL A 330 -14.48 -3.65 21.18
N PHE A 331 -14.98 -4.89 21.15
CA PHE A 331 -14.34 -6.06 21.79
C PHE A 331 -12.99 -6.46 21.17
N THR A 332 -12.70 -6.09 19.93
CA THR A 332 -11.37 -6.34 19.33
C THR A 332 -10.36 -5.25 19.67
N THR A 333 -10.77 -3.97 19.75
CA THR A 333 -9.92 -2.87 20.22
C THR A 333 -9.68 -2.97 21.73
N TYR A 334 -10.64 -3.47 22.50
CA TYR A 334 -10.47 -3.75 23.93
C TYR A 334 -9.48 -4.88 24.22
N LYS A 335 -9.19 -5.79 23.26
CA LYS A 335 -8.08 -6.76 23.42
C LYS A 335 -6.71 -6.10 23.34
N LEU A 336 -6.58 -4.91 22.73
CA LEU A 336 -5.28 -4.35 22.38
C LEU A 336 -4.65 -3.58 23.53
N ILE A 337 -3.74 -4.24 24.24
CA ILE A 337 -2.67 -3.58 25.00
C ILE A 337 -1.71 -3.03 23.95
N LYS A 338 -1.61 -1.69 23.84
CA LYS A 338 -0.81 -1.01 22.83
C LYS A 338 0.40 -0.34 23.47
N ILE A 339 1.58 -0.85 23.12
CA ILE A 339 2.88 -0.46 23.65
C ILE A 339 3.55 0.55 22.70
N PRO A 340 4.37 1.51 23.17
CA PRO A 340 5.19 2.36 22.31
C PRO A 340 6.12 1.53 21.43
N GLY A 341 6.32 1.93 20.17
CA GLY A 341 7.04 1.08 19.21
C GLY A 341 8.54 1.07 19.41
N ASP A 342 9.08 2.19 19.91
CA ASP A 342 10.45 2.36 20.35
C ASP A 342 10.78 1.32 21.44
N PHE A 343 9.83 1.11 22.37
CA PHE A 343 9.95 0.18 23.49
C PHE A 343 9.64 -1.28 23.16
N LYS A 344 9.25 -1.61 21.91
CA LYS A 344 8.95 -2.99 21.50
C LYS A 344 10.05 -3.98 21.90
N PRO A 345 11.37 -3.71 21.74
CA PRO A 345 12.42 -4.68 22.07
C PRO A 345 12.44 -5.07 23.56
N TYR A 346 12.26 -4.11 24.48
CA TYR A 346 12.14 -4.42 25.91
C TYR A 346 10.94 -5.33 26.16
N PHE A 347 9.79 -5.01 25.57
CA PHE A 347 8.54 -5.75 25.78
C PHE A 347 8.45 -7.08 25.04
N ASP A 348 9.27 -7.30 24.02
CA ASP A 348 9.51 -8.61 23.42
C ASP A 348 10.29 -9.52 24.38
N CYS A 349 11.29 -8.98 25.09
CA CYS A 349 12.02 -9.71 26.13
C CYS A 349 11.11 -10.07 27.31
N LEU A 350 10.35 -9.10 27.84
CA LEU A 350 9.51 -9.24 29.04
C LEU A 350 8.32 -10.20 28.93
N ASN A 351 8.11 -10.84 27.77
CA ASN A 351 7.04 -11.82 27.51
C ASN A 351 5.72 -11.52 28.27
N LEU A 352 5.20 -10.29 28.17
CA LEU A 352 4.06 -9.84 28.99
C LEU A 352 2.79 -10.68 28.80
N ALA A 353 2.72 -11.49 27.72
CA ALA A 353 1.67 -12.47 27.52
C ALA A 353 1.73 -13.62 28.56
N ALA A 354 2.90 -13.99 29.08
CA ALA A 354 3.07 -14.92 30.20
C ALA A 354 2.63 -14.27 31.52
N VAL A 355 3.09 -13.05 31.82
CA VAL A 355 2.68 -12.25 32.98
C VAL A 355 1.15 -12.11 33.05
N PHE A 356 0.49 -11.84 31.91
CA PHE A 356 -0.97 -11.84 31.85
C PHE A 356 -1.59 -13.21 32.17
N ASN A 357 -1.03 -14.31 31.65
CA ASN A 357 -1.58 -15.64 31.94
C ASN A 357 -1.44 -16.00 33.43
N ARG A 358 -0.36 -15.56 34.09
CA ARG A 358 -0.16 -15.69 35.54
C ARG A 358 -1.18 -14.87 36.34
N SER A 359 -1.44 -13.62 35.94
CA SER A 359 -2.45 -12.76 36.62
C SER A 359 -3.90 -13.10 36.28
N LYS A 360 -4.17 -14.09 35.40
CA LYS A 360 -5.52 -14.43 34.91
C LYS A 360 -6.50 -14.78 36.03
N THR A 361 -6.03 -15.39 37.12
CA THR A 361 -6.84 -15.73 38.30
C THR A 361 -7.36 -14.51 39.06
N PHE A 362 -6.71 -13.36 38.93
CA PHE A 362 -7.09 -12.10 39.57
C PHE A 362 -7.94 -11.19 38.66
N LEU A 363 -8.28 -11.64 37.44
CA LEU A 363 -9.16 -10.88 36.55
C LEU A 363 -10.57 -10.79 37.14
N PRO A 364 -11.23 -9.62 37.05
CA PRO A 364 -12.64 -9.49 37.39
C PRO A 364 -13.56 -10.49 36.68
N ALA A 365 -14.60 -10.91 37.40
CA ALA A 365 -15.68 -11.73 36.83
C ALA A 365 -16.29 -11.06 35.59
N GLY A 366 -16.55 -11.87 34.55
CA GLY A 366 -17.04 -11.39 33.25
C GLY A 366 -15.94 -10.99 32.25
N VAL A 367 -14.67 -10.82 32.66
CA VAL A 367 -13.55 -10.53 31.73
C VAL A 367 -13.11 -11.80 30.99
N THR A 368 -13.88 -12.19 29.98
CA THR A 368 -13.63 -13.40 29.17
C THR A 368 -12.51 -13.27 28.14
N LEU A 369 -11.94 -12.07 27.96
CA LEU A 369 -11.04 -11.77 26.85
C LEU A 369 -9.56 -11.78 27.25
N LYS A 370 -8.77 -12.68 26.64
CA LYS A 370 -7.31 -12.58 26.64
C LYS A 370 -6.87 -11.35 25.82
N PRO A 371 -6.05 -10.43 26.39
CA PRO A 371 -5.45 -9.35 25.64
C PRO A 371 -4.49 -9.88 24.59
N ILE A 372 -4.38 -9.11 23.52
CA ILE A 372 -3.38 -9.26 22.47
C ILE A 372 -2.45 -8.07 22.64
N ILE A 373 -1.21 -8.35 23.02
CA ILE A 373 -0.19 -7.33 23.20
C ILE A 373 0.32 -6.93 21.82
N THR A 374 0.30 -5.63 21.54
CA THR A 374 0.67 -5.08 20.24
C THR A 374 1.59 -3.89 20.42
N SER A 375 2.63 -3.84 19.60
CA SER A 375 3.52 -2.69 19.48
C SER A 375 2.96 -1.69 18.50
N SER A 376 3.15 -0.40 18.80
CA SER A 376 3.15 0.64 17.78
C SER A 376 4.38 0.45 16.88
N PHE A 377 4.46 1.17 15.76
CA PHE A 377 5.78 1.49 15.20
C PHE A 377 6.32 2.72 15.94
N SER A 378 7.63 2.78 16.19
CA SER A 378 8.32 3.96 16.73
C SER A 378 8.02 5.19 15.88
N ASN A 379 7.97 6.39 16.45
CA ASN A 379 7.57 7.56 15.66
C ASN A 379 8.56 7.81 14.51
N PRO A 380 8.08 8.13 13.29
CA PRO A 380 8.97 8.42 12.17
C PRO A 380 9.67 9.76 12.41
N ILE A 381 10.91 9.93 11.97
CA ILE A 381 11.71 11.12 12.29
C ILE A 381 11.04 12.45 11.85
N SER A 382 10.14 12.40 10.87
CA SER A 382 9.26 13.52 10.52
C SER A 382 8.37 14.05 11.66
N SER A 383 8.04 13.28 12.71
CA SER A 383 7.32 13.81 13.88
C SER A 383 8.16 14.80 14.69
N THR A 384 9.48 14.59 14.71
CA THR A 384 10.43 15.42 15.46
C THR A 384 10.96 16.55 14.58
N PHE A 385 11.20 16.27 13.30
CA PHE A 385 11.67 17.23 12.31
C PHE A 385 10.59 18.20 11.85
N ASN A 386 9.36 17.76 11.55
CA ASN A 386 8.34 18.66 10.98
C ASN A 386 7.72 19.58 12.05
N ASN A 387 7.99 20.88 11.97
CA ASN A 387 7.44 21.91 12.87
C ASN A 387 6.23 22.67 12.28
N THR A 388 5.83 22.34 11.05
CA THR A 388 4.79 23.05 10.26
C THR A 388 3.44 23.16 10.95
N HIS A 389 3.03 22.15 11.70
CA HIS A 389 1.79 22.12 12.47
C HIS A 389 1.73 23.21 13.56
N ASN A 390 2.89 23.65 14.08
CA ASN A 390 2.96 24.75 15.03
C ASN A 390 2.87 26.11 14.33
N ILE A 391 3.44 26.23 13.12
CA ILE A 391 3.42 27.48 12.36
C ILE A 391 1.99 27.81 11.89
N ALA A 392 1.21 26.79 11.51
CA ALA A 392 -0.20 26.93 11.18
C ALA A 392 -1.12 27.21 12.40
N ARG A 393 -0.56 27.26 13.62
CA ARG A 393 -1.25 27.58 14.88
C ARG A 393 -0.77 28.90 15.50
N TYR A 394 0.02 29.69 14.76
CA TYR A 394 0.49 31.00 15.23
C TYR A 394 -0.62 32.05 15.20
N SER A 395 -0.69 32.86 16.26
CA SER A 395 -1.60 34.00 16.33
C SER A 395 -1.28 35.06 15.26
N PRO A 396 -2.23 35.93 14.85
CA PRO A 396 -1.96 37.04 13.93
C PRO A 396 -0.79 37.91 14.39
N ALA A 397 -0.64 38.18 15.68
CA ALA A 397 0.51 38.92 16.23
C ALA A 397 1.84 38.19 16.02
N THR A 398 1.87 36.86 16.22
CA THR A 398 3.06 36.03 15.96
C THR A 398 3.38 35.96 14.46
N ILE A 399 2.37 35.89 13.59
CA ILE A 399 2.52 35.95 12.13
C ILE A 399 3.14 37.29 11.73
N SER A 400 2.55 38.41 12.14
CA SER A 400 3.07 39.76 11.87
C SER A 400 4.49 39.97 12.37
N SER A 401 4.83 39.45 13.56
CA SER A 401 6.20 39.50 14.10
C SER A 401 7.20 38.71 13.25
N ILE A 402 6.83 37.52 12.74
CA ILE A 402 7.68 36.76 11.83
C ILE A 402 7.82 37.47 10.48
N LEU A 403 6.75 38.10 9.97
CA LEU A 403 6.74 38.81 8.70
C LEU A 403 7.48 40.15 8.75
N SER A 404 7.53 40.84 9.90
CA SER A 404 8.38 42.02 10.09
C SER A 404 9.86 41.66 10.33
N SER A 405 10.15 40.53 10.99
CA SER A 405 11.52 40.12 11.36
C SER A 405 12.51 40.04 10.19
N PRO A 406 13.81 40.37 10.39
CA PRO A 406 14.86 40.15 9.40
C PRO A 406 14.93 38.68 8.97
N CYS A 407 15.05 38.44 7.67
CA CYS A 407 15.08 37.09 7.14
C CYS A 407 16.45 36.43 7.36
N SER A 408 16.51 35.28 8.03
CA SER A 408 17.77 34.55 8.25
C SER A 408 18.47 34.09 6.96
N CYS A 409 17.79 34.11 5.81
CA CYS A 409 18.38 33.79 4.51
C CYS A 409 19.41 34.82 4.02
N SER A 410 19.49 36.02 4.62
CA SER A 410 20.58 36.96 4.36
C SER A 410 21.94 36.46 4.87
N SER A 411 21.95 35.60 5.89
CA SER A 411 23.18 35.07 6.50
C SER A 411 24.02 34.31 5.48
N PRO A 412 25.34 34.57 5.35
CA PRO A 412 26.25 33.87 4.44
C PRO A 412 26.17 32.33 4.55
N LEU A 413 25.91 31.80 5.75
CA LEU A 413 25.73 30.37 6.02
C LEU A 413 24.59 29.73 5.19
N PHE A 414 23.57 30.51 4.85
CA PHE A 414 22.37 30.02 4.17
C PHE A 414 22.27 30.42 2.69
N GLN A 415 23.13 31.33 2.21
CA GLN A 415 23.18 31.74 0.81
C GLN A 415 23.29 30.57 -0.20
N PRO A 416 24.09 29.50 0.03
CA PRO A 416 24.15 28.35 -0.87
C PRO A 416 22.83 27.58 -1.04
N PHE A 417 21.85 27.83 -0.17
CA PHE A 417 20.54 27.17 -0.17
C PHE A 417 19.39 28.11 -0.55
N VAL A 418 19.67 29.38 -0.88
CA VAL A 418 18.69 30.37 -1.34
C VAL A 418 18.27 30.05 -2.77
N HIS A 419 16.96 29.92 -3.00
CA HIS A 419 16.43 29.77 -4.34
C HIS A 419 16.37 31.14 -5.02
N THR A 420 17.14 31.32 -6.10
CA THR A 420 17.34 32.62 -6.78
C THR A 420 16.03 33.38 -7.05
N ALA A 421 15.05 32.73 -7.69
CA ALA A 421 13.76 33.34 -8.02
C ALA A 421 12.78 33.52 -6.84
N LEU A 422 13.17 33.17 -5.60
CA LEU A 422 12.39 33.40 -4.38
C LEU A 422 13.07 34.35 -3.39
N GLY A 423 14.37 34.64 -3.53
CA GLY A 423 15.14 35.38 -2.51
C GLY A 423 15.23 34.68 -1.14
N HIS A 424 14.74 33.45 -1.03
CA HIS A 424 14.60 32.71 0.22
C HIS A 424 15.08 31.27 0.08
N VAL A 425 15.55 30.69 1.19
CA VAL A 425 15.84 29.25 1.29
C VAL A 425 14.58 28.45 1.02
N CYS A 426 14.66 27.56 0.03
CA CYS A 426 13.62 26.59 -0.29
C CYS A 426 14.26 25.38 -0.98
N THR A 427 14.74 24.41 -0.19
CA THR A 427 15.59 23.32 -0.67
C THR A 427 15.18 21.96 -0.07
N SER A 428 15.61 20.87 -0.70
CA SER A 428 15.66 19.54 -0.08
C SER A 428 17.09 19.07 0.21
N ASP A 429 18.11 19.91 0.01
CA ASP A 429 19.46 19.56 0.45
C ASP A 429 19.52 19.57 1.98
N VAL A 430 19.80 18.39 2.51
CA VAL A 430 20.03 18.11 3.93
C VAL A 430 21.27 18.81 4.48
N ASN A 431 22.23 19.22 3.63
CA ASN A 431 23.48 19.83 4.07
C ASN A 431 23.28 21.15 4.83
N ILE A 432 22.11 21.78 4.71
CA ILE A 432 21.70 22.95 5.50
C ILE A 432 21.58 22.66 7.01
N LEU A 433 21.41 21.40 7.42
CA LEU A 433 21.31 21.01 8.83
C LEU A 433 22.68 21.08 9.53
N PRO A 434 22.77 21.59 10.77
CA PRO A 434 24.03 21.96 11.41
C PRO A 434 24.94 20.77 11.76
N THR A 435 24.40 19.68 12.32
CA THR A 435 25.21 18.51 12.75
C THR A 435 25.25 17.42 11.68
N SER A 436 26.36 16.66 11.62
CA SER A 436 26.51 15.50 10.74
C SER A 436 25.50 14.38 11.05
N SER A 437 25.12 14.23 12.32
CA SER A 437 24.07 13.32 12.79
C SER A 437 22.70 13.70 12.21
N LEU A 438 22.26 14.96 12.37
CA LEU A 438 21.02 15.46 11.75
C LEU A 438 21.02 15.31 10.23
N ARG A 439 22.14 15.61 9.56
CA ARG A 439 22.31 15.39 8.11
C ARG A 439 22.11 13.92 7.74
N SER A 440 22.68 12.99 8.51
CA SER A 440 22.58 11.55 8.26
C SER A 440 21.16 11.02 8.51
N LEU A 441 20.52 11.43 9.60
CA LEU A 441 19.11 11.12 9.89
C LEU A 441 18.19 11.63 8.78
N ALA A 442 18.37 12.87 8.33
CA ALA A 442 17.56 13.43 7.24
C ALA A 442 17.73 12.69 5.90
N LYS A 443 18.91 12.13 5.61
CA LYS A 443 19.17 11.28 4.43
C LYS A 443 18.38 9.97 4.45
N MET A 444 18.06 9.42 5.62
CA MET A 444 17.19 8.24 5.74
C MET A 444 15.72 8.54 5.40
N GLY A 445 15.34 9.82 5.42
CA GLY A 445 14.05 10.33 4.94
C GLY A 445 12.94 10.35 5.98
N THR A 446 11.90 11.14 5.70
CA THR A 446 10.77 11.47 6.59
C THR A 446 10.13 10.27 7.30
N LYS A 447 10.05 9.13 6.60
CA LYS A 447 9.39 7.89 7.03
C LYS A 447 10.32 6.92 7.76
N TYR A 448 11.63 7.19 7.78
CA TYR A 448 12.56 6.46 8.63
C TYR A 448 12.11 6.59 10.08
N ARG A 449 12.31 5.53 10.85
CA ARG A 449 12.02 5.49 12.28
C ARG A 449 13.35 5.16 12.94
N ILE A 450 13.71 5.92 13.97
CA ILE A 450 14.88 5.56 14.78
C ILE A 450 14.55 4.21 15.42
N GLY A 451 15.36 3.20 15.09
CA GLY A 451 15.42 2.00 15.91
C GLY A 451 16.26 2.32 17.14
N LEU A 452 15.89 1.76 18.29
CA LEU A 452 16.84 1.65 19.38
C LEU A 452 18.10 0.92 18.86
N GLY A 453 19.28 1.39 19.27
CA GLY A 453 20.48 0.57 19.20
C GLY A 453 20.43 -0.58 20.19
N GLY A 454 21.47 -1.41 20.24
CA GLY A 454 21.69 -2.23 21.42
C GLY A 454 21.84 -1.34 22.66
N PHE A 455 21.25 -1.75 23.78
CA PHE A 455 21.22 -0.99 25.02
C PHE A 455 21.70 -1.85 26.19
N THR A 456 22.29 -1.22 27.20
CA THR A 456 22.57 -1.84 28.49
C THR A 456 21.41 -1.55 29.41
N VAL A 457 20.90 -2.57 30.12
CA VAL A 457 19.84 -2.36 31.12
C VAL A 457 20.38 -1.62 32.34
N ASP A 458 19.77 -0.48 32.66
CA ASP A 458 19.96 0.26 33.91
C ASP A 458 18.65 0.38 34.72
N GLU A 459 18.74 1.00 35.90
CA GLU A 459 17.61 1.10 36.84
C GLU A 459 16.49 2.03 36.34
N ALA A 460 16.84 3.13 35.65
CA ALA A 460 15.87 4.04 35.09
C ALA A 460 15.08 3.35 33.96
N MET A 461 15.76 2.54 33.16
CA MET A 461 15.17 1.74 32.08
C MET A 461 14.25 0.63 32.62
N ARG A 462 14.62 -0.03 33.73
CA ARG A 462 13.75 -0.99 34.46
C ARG A 462 12.49 -0.30 35.00
N ALA A 463 12.65 0.87 35.64
CA ALA A 463 11.53 1.66 36.15
C ALA A 463 10.59 2.16 35.04
N GLU A 464 11.12 2.64 33.91
CA GLU A 464 10.30 3.05 32.75
C GLU A 464 9.58 1.86 32.12
N ALA A 465 10.22 0.70 32.01
CA ALA A 465 9.57 -0.52 31.51
C ALA A 465 8.38 -0.95 32.39
N LEU A 466 8.53 -0.91 33.73
CA LEU A 466 7.44 -1.14 34.68
C LEU A 466 6.32 -0.10 34.50
N GLN A 467 6.66 1.19 34.47
CA GLN A 467 5.69 2.28 34.34
C GLN A 467 4.90 2.18 33.02
N LEU A 468 5.56 1.87 31.90
CA LEU A 468 4.92 1.69 30.60
C LEU A 468 4.05 0.43 30.54
N ALA A 469 4.44 -0.67 31.20
CA ALA A 469 3.60 -1.85 31.35
C ALA A 469 2.30 -1.49 32.10
N LEU A 470 2.42 -0.91 33.30
CA LEU A 470 1.29 -0.50 34.14
C LEU A 470 0.41 0.53 33.43
N LEU A 471 0.98 1.49 32.69
CA LEU A 471 0.24 2.44 31.88
C LEU A 471 -0.53 1.76 30.74
N ALA A 472 0.02 0.71 30.12
CA ALA A 472 -0.64 -0.06 29.07
C ALA A 472 -1.77 -0.94 29.63
N PHE A 473 -1.63 -1.48 30.85
CA PHE A 473 -2.69 -2.18 31.58
C PHE A 473 -3.80 -1.25 32.09
N ASN A 474 -3.48 -0.06 32.60
CA ASN A 474 -4.48 0.97 32.93
C ASN A 474 -5.25 1.42 31.67
N LYS A 475 -4.55 1.61 30.54
CA LYS A 475 -5.19 1.86 29.23
C LYS A 475 -6.01 0.66 28.73
N PHE A 476 -5.95 -0.51 29.35
CA PHE A 476 -6.79 -1.68 29.07
C PHE A 476 -8.01 -1.69 30.00
N SER A 477 -7.84 -1.63 31.34
CA SER A 477 -8.95 -1.60 32.31
C SER A 477 -9.95 -0.49 32.00
N ASN A 478 -9.48 0.75 31.82
CA ASN A 478 -10.34 1.91 31.58
C ASN A 478 -11.11 1.81 30.25
N ARG A 479 -10.68 0.96 29.30
CA ARG A 479 -11.43 0.67 28.07
C ARG A 479 -12.55 -0.37 28.28
N TYR A 480 -12.42 -1.28 29.25
CA TYR A 480 -13.52 -2.19 29.64
C TYR A 480 -14.51 -1.53 30.60
N GLU A 481 -14.04 -0.75 31.59
CA GLU A 481 -14.89 -0.07 32.57
C GLU A 481 -15.95 0.81 31.88
N ASN A 482 -15.50 1.64 30.92
CA ASN A 482 -16.35 2.49 30.07
C ASN A 482 -17.34 1.72 29.18
N GLY A 483 -17.19 0.40 29.03
CA GLY A 483 -18.11 -0.44 28.25
C GLY A 483 -19.00 -1.36 29.08
N LEU A 484 -18.59 -1.75 30.29
CA LEU A 484 -19.21 -2.86 31.04
C LEU A 484 -19.33 -2.65 32.56
N ARG A 485 -18.87 -1.51 33.15
CA ARG A 485 -18.95 -1.21 34.60
C ARG A 485 -18.45 -2.33 35.53
N ILE A 486 -17.43 -3.06 35.10
CA ILE A 486 -16.84 -4.19 35.85
C ILE A 486 -16.03 -3.66 37.05
N THR A 487 -16.24 -4.23 38.24
CA THR A 487 -15.51 -3.90 39.48
C THR A 487 -14.26 -4.77 39.65
N GLY A 488 -13.34 -4.41 40.57
CA GLY A 488 -12.20 -5.26 40.94
C GLY A 488 -10.91 -5.10 40.12
N TRP A 489 -10.88 -4.20 39.12
CA TRP A 489 -9.65 -3.92 38.34
C TRP A 489 -8.45 -3.46 39.18
N GLU A 490 -8.69 -2.92 40.38
CA GLU A 490 -7.64 -2.55 41.32
C GLU A 490 -6.91 -3.76 41.92
N ALA A 491 -7.63 -4.79 42.38
CA ALA A 491 -7.02 -6.03 42.85
C ALA A 491 -6.17 -6.70 41.76
N TRP A 492 -6.66 -6.69 40.51
CA TRP A 492 -5.89 -7.17 39.36
C TRP A 492 -4.63 -6.34 39.10
N ARG A 493 -4.71 -5.00 39.11
CA ARG A 493 -3.55 -4.10 38.93
C ARG A 493 -2.51 -4.29 40.03
N ASN A 494 -2.96 -4.45 41.28
CA ASN A 494 -2.08 -4.68 42.42
C ASN A 494 -1.41 -6.06 42.34
N SER A 495 -2.07 -7.08 41.75
CA SER A 495 -1.45 -8.37 41.43
C SER A 495 -0.46 -8.31 40.27
N LEU A 496 -0.67 -7.41 39.30
CA LEU A 496 0.18 -7.26 38.12
C LEU A 496 1.55 -6.67 38.45
N GLN A 497 1.62 -5.63 39.28
CA GLN A 497 2.89 -4.94 39.57
C GLN A 497 4.03 -5.87 40.02
N PRO A 498 3.88 -6.74 41.04
CA PRO A 498 4.95 -7.66 41.43
C PRO A 498 5.27 -8.69 40.34
N LEU A 499 4.27 -9.18 39.59
CA LEU A 499 4.49 -10.13 38.49
C LEU A 499 5.23 -9.51 37.30
N ILE A 500 5.04 -8.20 37.04
CA ILE A 500 5.82 -7.45 36.04
C ILE A 500 7.24 -7.21 36.56
N GLN A 501 7.40 -6.85 37.83
CA GLN A 501 8.72 -6.64 38.44
C GLN A 501 9.55 -7.93 38.40
N GLU A 502 9.01 -9.05 38.86
CA GLU A 502 9.66 -10.37 38.81
C GLU A 502 10.14 -10.74 37.39
N GLN A 503 9.31 -10.43 36.38
CA GLN A 503 9.64 -10.68 34.98
C GLN A 503 10.70 -9.70 34.44
N ILE A 504 10.69 -8.44 34.88
CA ILE A 504 11.77 -7.46 34.61
C ILE A 504 13.09 -7.94 35.22
N ASP A 505 13.06 -8.45 36.44
CA ASP A 505 14.26 -8.85 37.18
C ASP A 505 14.91 -10.10 36.55
N ALA A 506 14.09 -11.03 36.06
CA ALA A 506 14.53 -12.23 35.35
C ALA A 506 14.99 -11.97 33.90
N ASP A 507 14.20 -11.25 33.10
CA ASP A 507 14.49 -11.06 31.66
C ASP A 507 15.36 -9.84 31.36
N LEU A 508 15.38 -8.83 32.23
CA LEU A 508 16.18 -7.60 32.12
C LEU A 508 17.00 -7.32 33.41
N PRO A 509 17.91 -8.24 33.83
CA PRO A 509 18.86 -7.95 34.91
C PRO A 509 19.80 -6.80 34.54
N LEU A 510 20.22 -6.03 35.54
CA LEU A 510 21.12 -4.89 35.39
C LEU A 510 22.44 -5.26 34.69
N GLY A 511 22.93 -4.36 33.84
CA GLY A 511 24.14 -4.58 33.05
C GLY A 511 23.96 -5.48 31.83
N LYS A 512 22.82 -6.17 31.67
CA LYS A 512 22.53 -6.97 30.47
C LYS A 512 22.52 -6.08 29.22
N THR A 513 23.43 -6.35 28.29
CA THR A 513 23.39 -5.70 26.97
C THR A 513 22.42 -6.46 26.06
N VAL A 514 21.28 -5.86 25.75
CA VAL A 514 20.31 -6.41 24.80
C VAL A 514 20.67 -5.94 23.40
N THR A 515 21.15 -6.86 22.57
CA THR A 515 21.46 -6.59 21.16
C THR A 515 20.21 -6.80 20.30
N ILE A 516 19.70 -5.70 19.73
CA ILE A 516 18.59 -5.76 18.76
C ILE A 516 19.15 -6.25 17.42
N PRO A 517 18.55 -7.27 16.75
CA PRO A 517 19.08 -7.83 15.51
C PRO A 517 19.33 -6.78 14.41
N SER A 518 20.61 -6.55 14.13
CA SER A 518 21.10 -5.39 13.35
C SER A 518 20.87 -5.54 11.84
N ASN A 519 19.63 -5.29 11.41
CA ASN A 519 19.30 -4.91 10.03
C ASN A 519 19.19 -3.38 9.87
N ALA A 520 19.28 -2.63 10.96
CA ALA A 520 19.34 -1.18 10.98
C ALA A 520 20.28 -0.74 12.12
N SER A 521 21.48 -0.29 11.78
CA SER A 521 22.33 0.49 12.67
C SER A 521 21.64 1.83 12.93
N GLY A 522 20.86 1.88 14.02
CA GLY A 522 20.09 3.05 14.40
C GLY A 522 21.00 4.25 14.62
N LEU A 523 21.00 5.20 13.69
CA LEU A 523 21.68 6.49 13.84
C LEU A 523 21.19 7.15 15.15
N PRO A 524 22.09 7.40 16.12
CA PRO A 524 21.69 7.93 17.41
C PRO A 524 21.19 9.37 17.25
N PHE A 525 20.07 9.69 17.86
CA PHE A 525 19.54 11.05 17.92
C PHE A 525 19.81 11.62 19.30
N SER A 526 20.91 12.35 19.43
CA SER A 526 21.41 12.84 20.71
C SER A 526 20.60 14.03 21.26
N THR A 527 20.70 14.30 22.55
CA THR A 527 20.16 15.53 23.17
C THR A 527 20.71 16.78 22.49
N ALA A 528 21.98 16.76 22.07
CA ALA A 528 22.60 17.85 21.30
C ALA A 528 21.96 18.01 19.92
N ASP A 529 21.67 16.92 19.20
CA ASP A 529 20.93 16.96 17.93
C ASP A 529 19.51 17.47 18.10
N PHE A 530 18.83 17.13 19.21
CA PHE A 530 17.53 17.70 19.53
C PHE A 530 17.62 19.22 19.75
N HIS A 531 18.57 19.71 20.55
CA HIS A 531 18.75 21.15 20.74
C HIS A 531 19.11 21.88 19.44
N ALA A 532 20.02 21.30 18.62
CA ALA A 532 20.39 21.86 17.32
C ALA A 532 19.21 21.90 16.34
N LEU A 533 18.38 20.85 16.29
CA LEU A 533 17.15 20.80 15.50
C LEU A 533 16.11 21.82 16.00
N ARG A 534 15.92 21.94 17.33
CA ARG A 534 15.01 22.95 17.91
C ARG A 534 15.48 24.37 17.64
N HIS A 535 16.79 24.63 17.65
CA HIS A 535 17.35 25.92 17.23
C HIS A 535 17.07 26.17 15.74
N PHE A 536 17.39 25.22 14.87
CA PHE A 536 17.14 25.32 13.42
C PHE A 536 15.65 25.56 13.09
N GLN A 537 14.73 24.89 13.80
CA GLN A 537 13.27 25.07 13.71
C GLN A 537 12.77 26.47 14.14
N ARG A 538 13.61 27.33 14.74
CA ARG A 538 13.29 28.74 14.96
C ARG A 538 13.33 29.54 13.66
N HIS A 539 14.22 29.18 12.73
CA HIS A 539 14.52 29.91 11.50
C HIS A 539 13.89 29.28 10.23
N PHE A 540 13.62 27.97 10.26
CA PHE A 540 13.10 27.23 9.12
C PHE A 540 11.81 26.46 9.44
N ALA A 541 10.93 26.37 8.45
CA ALA A 541 9.86 25.39 8.40
C ALA A 541 10.39 24.11 7.74
N ILE A 542 10.17 22.96 8.38
CA ILE A 542 10.57 21.64 7.88
C ILE A 542 9.32 20.84 7.53
N THR A 543 9.22 20.39 6.29
CA THR A 543 8.05 19.68 5.75
C THR A 543 8.48 18.53 4.84
N SER A 544 7.54 17.81 4.23
CA SER A 544 7.83 16.83 3.16
C SER A 544 7.75 17.45 1.76
N VAL A 545 8.46 16.87 0.79
CA VAL A 545 8.41 17.30 -0.61
C VAL A 545 7.16 16.73 -1.31
N ASP A 546 6.41 17.56 -2.04
CA ASP A 546 5.26 17.08 -2.82
C ASP A 546 5.69 16.11 -3.92
N LYS A 547 5.07 14.91 -3.92
CA LYS A 547 5.39 13.73 -4.75
C LYS A 547 6.70 13.00 -4.42
N ALA A 548 7.55 13.54 -3.54
CA ALA A 548 8.73 12.87 -3.00
C ALA A 548 8.60 12.83 -1.46
N ASP A 549 7.53 12.20 -0.97
CA ASP A 549 7.08 12.32 0.42
C ASP A 549 8.02 11.68 1.45
N THR A 550 9.02 10.93 0.99
CA THR A 550 10.19 10.43 1.75
C THR A 550 11.25 11.49 2.01
N SER A 551 11.28 12.58 1.26
CA SER A 551 12.30 13.63 1.35
C SER A 551 11.81 14.81 2.19
N PHE A 552 12.71 15.39 2.98
CA PHE A 552 12.47 16.65 3.68
C PHE A 552 12.59 17.84 2.72
N ALA A 553 11.81 18.89 2.99
CA ALA A 553 11.99 20.23 2.46
C ALA A 553 12.25 21.20 3.62
N PHE A 554 13.28 22.03 3.46
CA PHE A 554 13.67 23.09 4.37
C PHE A 554 13.32 24.43 3.71
N VAL A 555 12.41 25.18 4.33
CA VAL A 555 11.89 26.45 3.83
C VAL A 555 12.19 27.54 4.85
N CYS A 556 12.59 28.72 4.39
CA CYS A 556 12.64 29.91 5.23
C CYS A 556 11.31 30.08 5.99
N LYS A 557 11.36 30.20 7.32
CA LYS A 557 10.14 30.33 8.13
C LYS A 557 9.31 31.57 7.75
N LYS A 558 9.97 32.70 7.40
CA LYS A 558 9.30 33.90 6.90
C LYS A 558 8.53 33.64 5.60
N GLN A 559 9.17 33.04 4.59
CA GLN A 559 8.50 32.66 3.33
C GLN A 559 7.37 31.64 3.54
N TYR A 560 7.56 30.66 4.42
CA TYR A 560 6.55 29.64 4.71
C TYR A 560 5.35 30.23 5.47
N THR A 561 5.57 31.15 6.41
CA THR A 561 4.51 31.94 7.06
C THR A 561 3.81 32.85 6.06
N THR A 562 4.53 33.45 5.11
CA THR A 562 3.94 34.25 4.01
C THR A 562 2.96 33.41 3.22
N TRP A 563 3.37 32.23 2.72
CA TRP A 563 2.47 31.33 1.99
C TRP A 563 1.25 30.89 2.78
N ILE A 564 1.37 30.65 4.09
CA ILE A 564 0.22 30.33 4.95
C ILE A 564 -0.70 31.54 5.09
N ASN A 565 -0.16 32.72 5.38
CA ASN A 565 -0.94 33.95 5.51
C ASN A 565 -1.67 34.28 4.22
N ASP A 566 -0.99 34.19 3.07
CA ASP A 566 -1.57 34.50 1.75
C ASP A 566 -2.73 33.58 1.41
N ASP A 567 -2.61 32.26 1.64
CA ASP A 567 -3.72 31.32 1.35
C ASP A 567 -4.82 31.40 2.41
N LEU A 568 -4.55 31.82 3.64
CA LEU A 568 -5.60 32.06 4.65
C LEU A 568 -6.37 33.37 4.42
N THR A 569 -5.73 34.41 3.85
CA THR A 569 -6.33 35.76 3.70
C THR A 569 -6.85 36.06 2.30
N ASN A 570 -6.19 35.56 1.24
CA ASN A 570 -6.50 35.90 -0.16
C ASN A 570 -7.12 34.73 -0.95
N SER A 571 -7.23 33.54 -0.37
CA SER A 571 -7.77 32.37 -1.07
C SER A 571 -9.29 32.31 -0.97
N THR A 572 -9.97 32.27 -2.11
CA THR A 572 -11.43 32.06 -2.20
C THR A 572 -11.90 30.66 -1.77
N VAL A 573 -10.98 29.84 -1.24
CA VAL A 573 -11.26 28.49 -0.70
C VAL A 573 -11.77 28.56 0.75
N PHE A 574 -11.46 29.64 1.47
CA PHE A 574 -11.89 29.84 2.85
C PHE A 574 -12.86 31.03 2.93
N GLN A 575 -13.69 31.04 3.97
CA GLN A 575 -14.56 32.15 4.34
C GLN A 575 -14.41 32.36 5.85
N PRO A 576 -14.19 33.59 6.33
CA PRO A 576 -14.13 33.86 7.75
C PRO A 576 -15.51 33.61 8.39
N LEU A 577 -15.53 32.95 9.53
CA LEU A 577 -16.75 32.61 10.26
C LEU A 577 -16.81 33.44 11.54
N ASN A 578 -17.71 34.43 11.56
CA ASN A 578 -17.91 35.34 12.71
C ASN A 578 -18.69 34.65 13.86
N THR A 579 -18.32 33.42 14.22
CA THR A 579 -18.95 32.65 15.30
C THR A 579 -17.94 31.71 15.96
N THR A 580 -18.17 31.36 17.22
CA THR A 580 -17.21 30.57 18.00
C THR A 580 -17.31 29.07 17.69
N ALA A 581 -16.20 28.34 17.90
CA ALA A 581 -16.15 26.89 17.77
C ALA A 581 -17.29 26.18 18.53
N ALA A 582 -17.63 26.68 19.73
CA ALA A 582 -18.67 26.15 20.61
C ALA A 582 -20.09 26.27 20.04
N LEU A 583 -20.37 27.23 19.15
CA LEU A 583 -21.66 27.38 18.47
C LEU A 583 -21.71 26.61 17.15
N LEU A 584 -20.56 26.42 16.49
CA LEU A 584 -20.46 25.66 15.24
C LEU A 584 -20.52 24.14 15.45
N ILE A 585 -19.90 23.59 16.50
CA ILE A 585 -19.88 22.13 16.72
C ILE A 585 -21.30 21.53 16.86
N PRO A 586 -22.20 22.04 17.73
CA PRO A 586 -23.54 21.46 17.89
C PRO A 586 -24.42 21.58 16.62
N SER A 587 -24.28 22.69 15.89
CA SER A 587 -25.04 22.92 14.64
C SER A 587 -24.56 22.05 13.48
N LEU A 588 -23.29 21.61 13.51
CA LEU A 588 -22.75 20.59 12.60
C LEU A 588 -23.20 19.17 13.00
N ASP A 589 -23.16 18.82 14.28
CA ASP A 589 -23.53 17.47 14.78
C ASP A 589 -25.02 17.12 14.59
N ALA A 590 -25.88 18.14 14.47
CA ALA A 590 -27.30 17.98 14.15
C ALA A 590 -27.57 17.67 12.66
N GLY A 591 -26.69 18.11 11.75
CA GLY A 591 -26.89 18.02 10.30
C GLY A 591 -26.06 16.94 9.58
N ILE A 592 -25.19 16.23 10.30
CA ILE A 592 -24.15 15.39 9.71
C ILE A 592 -24.34 13.91 10.08
N SER A 593 -24.43 13.05 9.05
CA SER A 593 -24.60 11.60 9.21
C SER A 593 -23.49 10.93 10.03
N ASP A 594 -23.84 9.82 10.67
CA ASP A 594 -23.00 9.02 11.58
C ASP A 594 -21.63 8.61 11.01
N GLN A 595 -21.48 8.60 9.68
CA GLN A 595 -20.21 8.28 9.01
C GLN A 595 -19.18 9.42 9.09
N ALA A 596 -19.61 10.66 9.31
CA ALA A 596 -18.76 11.84 9.47
C ALA A 596 -18.61 12.31 10.93
N ARG A 597 -19.45 11.85 11.87
CA ARG A 597 -19.15 11.92 13.32
C ARG A 597 -17.81 11.26 13.66
N ARG A 598 -17.43 10.20 12.94
CA ARG A 598 -16.11 9.54 13.03
C ARG A 598 -14.94 10.36 12.48
N VAL A 599 -15.18 11.58 12.01
CA VAL A 599 -14.20 12.51 11.44
C VAL A 599 -14.06 13.77 12.32
N LEU A 600 -15.02 14.02 13.22
CA LEU A 600 -14.99 15.12 14.18
C LEU A 600 -14.74 14.59 15.59
N THR A 601 -13.49 14.70 16.04
CA THR A 601 -13.15 14.67 17.46
C THR A 601 -12.19 15.82 17.70
N LEU A 602 -12.75 17.03 17.76
CA LEU A 602 -12.01 18.25 18.04
C LEU A 602 -11.63 18.26 19.52
N GLY A 603 -10.43 17.76 19.81
CA GLY A 603 -9.78 18.04 21.08
C GLY A 603 -9.48 19.53 21.22
N ASP A 604 -9.67 20.05 22.44
CA ASP A 604 -9.00 21.25 22.95
C ASP A 604 -9.09 22.54 22.10
N GLY A 605 -10.12 22.64 21.24
CA GLY A 605 -10.38 23.82 20.41
C GLY A 605 -9.30 24.10 19.34
N SER A 606 -8.42 23.14 19.06
CA SER A 606 -7.28 23.39 18.19
C SER A 606 -7.63 23.24 16.69
N VAL A 607 -7.27 24.26 15.90
CA VAL A 607 -7.49 24.34 14.44
C VAL A 607 -7.06 23.03 13.77
N PRO A 608 -7.86 22.46 12.83
CA PRO A 608 -7.52 21.19 12.19
C PRO A 608 -6.19 21.29 11.46
N ASN A 609 -5.46 20.18 11.38
CA ASN A 609 -4.11 20.13 10.82
C ASN A 609 -4.06 20.70 9.39
N TYR A 610 -3.66 21.98 9.32
CA TYR A 610 -3.40 22.73 8.11
C TYR A 610 -1.89 22.73 7.87
N VAL A 611 -1.47 22.15 6.73
CA VAL A 611 -0.06 21.88 6.46
C VAL A 611 0.28 22.25 5.03
N CYS A 612 1.33 23.04 4.84
CA CYS A 612 1.93 23.27 3.54
C CYS A 612 3.12 22.32 3.31
N THR A 613 3.20 21.77 2.11
CA THR A 613 4.34 21.01 1.56
C THR A 613 4.85 21.74 0.32
N VAL A 614 6.05 21.41 -0.17
CA VAL A 614 6.65 22.16 -1.29
C VAL A 614 6.83 21.29 -2.54
N LYS A 615 6.39 21.83 -3.68
CA LYS A 615 6.65 21.31 -5.03
C LYS A 615 8.03 21.77 -5.51
N LEU A 616 9.10 21.14 -5.04
CA LEU A 616 10.48 21.45 -5.50
C LEU A 616 10.73 21.05 -6.97
N HIS A 617 9.86 20.25 -7.59
CA HIS A 617 9.91 19.87 -9.00
C HIS A 617 9.41 20.98 -9.96
N LYS A 618 9.55 22.26 -9.58
CA LYS A 618 9.05 23.43 -10.30
C LYS A 618 10.17 24.47 -10.44
N PRO A 619 10.27 25.20 -11.58
CA PRO A 619 11.31 26.22 -11.78
C PRO A 619 11.31 27.35 -10.75
N ILE A 620 10.16 27.59 -10.12
CA ILE A 620 10.01 28.31 -8.87
C ILE A 620 9.27 27.38 -7.91
N PRO A 621 9.82 27.03 -6.73
CA PRO A 621 9.15 26.18 -5.76
C PRO A 621 7.78 26.72 -5.37
N GLN A 622 6.76 25.86 -5.46
CA GLN A 622 5.37 26.25 -5.19
C GLN A 622 4.84 25.56 -3.93
N PRO A 623 4.06 26.26 -3.07
CA PRO A 623 3.38 25.64 -1.95
C PRO A 623 2.32 24.62 -2.43
N ARG A 624 1.97 23.70 -1.54
CA ARG A 624 0.80 22.83 -1.66
C ARG A 624 0.21 22.60 -0.28
N PHE A 625 -0.93 23.24 -0.05
CA PHE A 625 -1.70 23.16 1.17
C PHE A 625 -2.51 21.86 1.24
N TYR A 626 -2.63 21.33 2.46
CA TYR A 626 -3.43 20.19 2.84
C TYR A 626 -4.13 20.50 4.16
N SER A 627 -5.46 20.47 4.17
CA SER A 627 -6.28 20.48 5.38
C SER A 627 -6.76 19.06 5.68
N GLN A 628 -6.43 18.49 6.84
CA GLN A 628 -6.88 17.12 7.19
C GLN A 628 -8.35 17.06 7.64
N CYS A 629 -8.97 18.20 7.96
CA CYS A 629 -10.42 18.34 8.12
C CYS A 629 -10.91 19.69 7.60
N ARG A 630 -12.23 19.83 7.46
CA ARG A 630 -12.85 20.66 6.41
C ARG A 630 -13.40 22.02 6.85
N LEU A 631 -13.08 22.45 8.06
CA LEU A 631 -13.52 23.69 8.68
C LEU A 631 -12.33 24.35 9.38
N LEU A 632 -11.79 25.41 8.77
CA LEU A 632 -11.09 26.41 9.55
C LEU A 632 -12.14 27.25 10.29
N LEU A 633 -11.75 27.77 11.45
CA LEU A 633 -12.49 28.68 12.31
C LEU A 633 -11.65 29.95 12.41
#